data_AF-A0A8X6TM81-F1
#
_entry.id   AF-A0A8X6TM81-F1
#
_cell.length_a   1.000
_cell.length_b   1.000
_cell.length_c   1.000
_cell.angle_alpha   90.00
_cell.angle_beta   90.00
_cell.angle_gamma   90.00
#
_symmetry.space_group_name_H-M   'P 1'
#
loop_
_entity.id
_entity.type
_entity.pdbx_description
1 polymer ?
#
loop_
_entity_poly.entity_id
_entity_poly.type
_entity_poly.pdbx_seq_one_letter_code
_entity_poly.pdbx_strand_id
1 'polypeptide(L)'
;MLTSDVVLKSEIVIATYKIFDSFLLKKNMNPNIYSECPSPPLDFVSTFWITALLRIARCNGEYKVINVSSCHLHLPIEDLDHTEKPSGGLPSDIMSPNAKPEEPDAVVGKLDELREGAEVKGDCESPANQPPPWLDKERFYRAREIFKNHFFSIFFSHLAGLMLIVHIPSMTGPLMSTGNSANIVCLFRRYLSTLVHIRRWYEGDIWNPDDPAHQSITMVRGMHKRVADKINGPSACRRRCPAVSQYDMALTQFAFVGLIILHPKHVGLHCSKEDLECLIHFWRGIGYMLGVEDRYNLCNGNLEETVAICKDIMDAELRPSVQNARKESTTMSRGIIKAMNSFIIFLSWEAMARFWYEQMDMPCKFPMGIYECTGYWLMRFTFGWLLRFRIFHRFFNYLLRIAVKQALDSKEYYEGYLVRYHNITNV
;
A
#
# COMPACT_ATOMS: atom_id res chain seq x y z
N MET A 1 2.35 -3.73 -35.14
CA MET A 1 2.26 -2.26 -35.23
C MET A 1 1.91 -1.74 -33.85
N LEU A 2 2.85 -1.08 -33.17
CA LEU A 2 2.58 -0.38 -31.91
C LEU A 2 1.64 0.78 -32.24
N THR A 3 0.51 0.88 -31.54
CA THR A 3 -0.45 1.96 -31.73
C THR A 3 0.20 3.30 -31.40
N SER A 4 -0.19 4.38 -32.09
CA SER A 4 0.34 5.75 -31.94
C SER A 4 0.39 6.24 -30.48
N ASP A 5 -0.51 5.73 -29.64
CA ASP A 5 -0.56 5.97 -28.21
C ASP A 5 0.65 5.40 -27.44
N VAL A 6 1.12 4.20 -27.79
CA VAL A 6 2.28 3.56 -27.12
C VAL A 6 3.57 4.30 -27.47
N VAL A 7 3.66 4.84 -28.68
CA VAL A 7 4.77 5.70 -29.11
C VAL A 7 4.78 7.00 -28.28
N LEU A 8 3.64 7.69 -28.16
CA LEU A 8 3.51 8.94 -27.40
C LEU A 8 3.84 8.78 -25.89
N LYS A 9 3.52 7.61 -25.31
CA LYS A 9 3.75 7.29 -23.89
C LYS A 9 5.19 6.88 -23.60
N SER A 10 5.85 6.23 -24.56
CA SER A 10 7.31 6.01 -24.53
C SER A 10 8.07 7.34 -24.62
N GLU A 11 7.56 8.33 -25.35
CA GLU A 11 8.19 9.64 -25.50
C GLU A 11 8.20 10.45 -24.22
N ILE A 12 7.22 10.33 -23.31
CA ILE A 12 7.25 11.04 -22.01
C ILE A 12 8.35 10.45 -21.12
N VAL A 13 8.43 9.12 -21.03
CA VAL A 13 9.48 8.44 -20.26
C VAL A 13 10.85 8.74 -20.87
N ILE A 14 11.00 8.56 -22.18
CA ILE A 14 12.23 8.87 -22.93
C ILE A 14 12.57 10.37 -22.83
N ALA A 15 11.61 11.28 -22.86
CA ALA A 15 11.84 12.71 -22.69
C ALA A 15 12.35 13.02 -21.29
N THR A 16 11.78 12.39 -20.26
CA THR A 16 12.22 12.58 -18.88
C THR A 16 13.62 12.00 -18.66
N TYR A 17 13.94 10.83 -19.23
CA TYR A 17 15.30 10.28 -19.26
C TYR A 17 16.27 11.18 -20.06
N LYS A 18 15.88 11.68 -21.24
CA LYS A 18 16.72 12.60 -22.05
C LYS A 18 16.95 13.95 -21.37
N ILE A 19 15.97 14.47 -20.63
CA ILE A 19 16.13 15.68 -19.81
C ILE A 19 17.12 15.41 -18.69
N PHE A 20 16.98 14.26 -18.03
CA PHE A 20 17.89 13.82 -16.98
C PHE A 20 19.33 13.67 -17.52
N ASP A 21 19.53 12.90 -18.58
CA ASP A 21 20.83 12.66 -19.22
C ASP A 21 21.46 13.96 -19.74
N SER A 22 20.70 14.81 -20.43
CA SER A 22 21.18 16.11 -20.91
C SER A 22 21.62 17.02 -19.76
N PHE A 23 21.02 16.90 -18.58
CA PHE A 23 21.40 17.67 -17.41
C PHE A 23 22.65 17.09 -16.72
N LEU A 24 22.73 15.76 -16.57
CA LEU A 24 23.92 15.08 -16.04
C LEU A 24 25.16 15.44 -16.84
N LEU A 25 25.04 15.44 -18.17
CA LEU A 25 26.10 15.84 -19.11
C LEU A 25 26.50 17.32 -18.99
N LYS A 26 25.54 18.23 -18.74
CA LYS A 26 25.82 19.68 -18.61
C LYS A 26 26.53 20.08 -17.32
N LYS A 27 26.42 19.27 -16.25
CA LYS A 27 26.93 19.61 -14.92
C LYS A 27 28.22 18.88 -14.53
N ASN A 28 28.81 18.06 -15.42
CA ASN A 28 30.00 17.25 -15.13
C ASN A 28 29.87 16.46 -13.81
N MET A 29 28.66 15.99 -13.48
CA MET A 29 28.47 15.18 -12.28
C MET A 29 29.11 13.81 -12.50
N ASN A 30 30.08 13.49 -11.66
CA ASN A 30 30.89 12.27 -11.76
C ASN A 30 29.97 11.03 -11.55
N PRO A 31 29.98 10.01 -12.42
CA PRO A 31 29.12 8.82 -12.30
C PRO A 31 29.48 7.88 -11.12
N ASN A 32 30.38 8.31 -10.22
CA ASN A 32 30.83 7.49 -9.10
C ASN A 32 29.76 7.33 -8.01
N ILE A 33 29.78 6.16 -7.37
CA ILE A 33 29.04 5.81 -6.16
C ILE A 33 29.37 6.80 -5.04
N TYR A 34 28.35 7.41 -4.43
CA TYR A 34 28.53 8.36 -3.35
C TYR A 34 28.35 7.71 -1.97
N SER A 35 29.23 8.03 -1.03
CA SER A 35 29.08 7.68 0.39
C SER A 35 28.01 8.51 1.09
N GLU A 36 27.84 9.76 0.66
CA GLU A 36 26.76 10.67 1.06
C GLU A 36 26.04 11.16 -0.18
N CYS A 37 24.72 11.07 -0.21
CA CYS A 37 23.94 11.45 -1.38
C CYS A 37 24.02 12.96 -1.63
N PRO A 38 24.66 13.43 -2.71
CA PRO A 38 24.82 14.86 -2.91
C PRO A 38 23.45 15.51 -3.09
N SER A 39 23.23 16.63 -2.38
CA SER A 39 22.07 17.49 -2.63
C SER A 39 22.16 18.00 -4.07
N PRO A 40 21.15 17.78 -4.93
CA PRO A 40 21.14 18.39 -6.23
C PRO A 40 21.07 19.93 -6.06
N PRO A 41 21.56 20.71 -7.04
CA PRO A 41 21.34 22.16 -7.04
C PRO A 41 19.85 22.46 -6.83
N LEU A 42 19.48 23.44 -6.01
CA LEU A 42 18.07 23.78 -5.69
C LEU A 42 17.20 23.94 -6.95
N ASP A 43 17.79 24.43 -8.04
CA ASP A 43 17.13 24.61 -9.33
C ASP A 43 16.87 23.31 -10.08
N PHE A 44 17.56 22.20 -9.77
CA PHE A 44 17.44 20.94 -10.52
C PHE A 44 16.09 20.28 -10.34
N VAL A 45 15.67 20.08 -9.08
CA VAL A 45 14.43 19.36 -8.76
C VAL A 45 13.21 20.16 -9.22
N SER A 46 13.25 21.48 -9.01
CA SER A 46 12.20 22.39 -9.48
C SER A 46 12.19 22.49 -11.01
N THR A 47 13.33 22.68 -11.67
CA THR A 47 13.42 22.75 -13.15
C THR A 47 13.03 21.44 -13.82
N PHE A 48 13.41 20.30 -13.24
CA PHE A 48 13.01 18.98 -13.73
C PHE A 48 11.48 18.84 -13.74
N TRP A 49 10.82 19.15 -12.61
CA TRP A 49 9.36 19.09 -12.53
C TRP A 49 8.68 20.14 -13.40
N ILE A 50 9.18 21.37 -13.45
CA ILE A 50 8.67 22.42 -14.34
C ILE A 50 8.77 21.98 -15.81
N THR A 51 9.90 21.40 -16.22
CA THR A 51 10.09 20.93 -17.60
C THR A 51 9.19 19.73 -17.92
N ALA A 52 9.05 18.79 -16.98
CA ALA A 52 8.13 17.67 -17.12
C ALA A 52 6.66 18.14 -17.23
N LEU A 53 6.24 19.07 -16.37
CA LEU A 53 4.90 19.67 -16.39
C LEU A 53 4.63 20.44 -17.69
N LEU A 54 5.59 21.24 -18.16
CA LEU A 54 5.45 22.01 -19.41
C LEU A 54 5.39 21.11 -20.65
N ARG A 55 6.15 20.02 -20.69
CA ARG A 55 6.06 19.05 -21.80
C ARG A 55 4.74 18.28 -21.79
N ILE A 56 4.25 17.90 -20.62
CA ILE A 56 2.93 17.25 -20.48
C ILE A 56 1.81 18.23 -20.84
N ALA A 57 1.91 19.50 -20.42
CA ALA A 57 0.95 20.55 -20.78
C ALA A 57 0.92 20.80 -22.29
N ARG A 58 2.08 20.74 -22.98
CA ARG A 58 2.14 20.80 -24.45
C ARG A 58 1.50 19.57 -25.11
N CYS A 59 1.71 18.38 -24.57
CA CYS A 59 1.03 17.17 -25.07
C CYS A 59 -0.49 17.25 -24.89
N ASN A 60 -0.98 17.88 -23.81
CA ASN A 60 -2.41 18.10 -23.59
C ASN A 60 -3.00 19.26 -24.41
N GLY A 61 -2.18 20.18 -24.93
CA GLY A 61 -2.63 21.30 -25.77
C GLY A 61 -3.13 20.87 -27.17
N GLU A 62 -2.84 19.65 -27.59
CA GLU A 62 -3.29 19.07 -28.87
C GLU A 62 -4.57 18.25 -28.76
N TYR A 63 -5.11 18.04 -27.55
CA TYR A 63 -6.32 17.24 -27.34
C TYR A 63 -7.43 18.09 -26.73
N LYS A 64 -8.44 18.43 -27.55
CA LYS A 64 -9.74 18.89 -27.05
C LYS A 64 -10.23 17.91 -26.00
N VAL A 65 -10.64 18.44 -24.85
CA VAL A 65 -11.30 17.71 -23.77
C VAL A 65 -12.43 16.88 -24.38
N ILE A 66 -12.22 15.56 -24.51
CA ILE A 66 -13.29 14.64 -24.87
C ILE A 66 -14.14 14.51 -23.61
N ASN A 67 -15.31 15.15 -23.66
CA ASN A 67 -16.36 15.02 -22.68
C ASN A 67 -16.78 13.54 -22.66
N VAL A 68 -16.39 12.80 -21.63
CA VAL A 68 -16.84 11.42 -21.47
C VAL A 68 -18.27 11.49 -20.95
N SER A 69 -19.22 11.37 -21.86
CA SER A 69 -20.63 11.18 -21.54
C SER A 69 -20.76 9.97 -20.62
N SER A 70 -21.40 10.17 -19.47
CA SER A 70 -21.85 9.13 -18.57
C SER A 70 -22.69 8.11 -19.34
N CYS A 71 -22.21 6.87 -19.44
CA CYS A 71 -23.08 5.75 -19.78
C CYS A 71 -23.99 5.49 -18.57
N HIS A 72 -25.11 6.22 -18.51
CA HIS A 72 -26.25 5.89 -17.67
C HIS A 72 -27.04 4.78 -18.37
N LEU A 73 -27.04 3.59 -17.79
CA LEU A 73 -28.08 2.60 -18.04
C LEU A 73 -29.24 2.94 -17.10
N HIS A 74 -30.31 3.53 -17.62
CA HIS A 74 -31.57 3.75 -16.92
C HIS A 74 -32.53 2.61 -17.22
N LEU A 75 -33.34 2.21 -16.22
CA LEU A 75 -34.77 1.83 -16.30
C LEU A 75 -35.32 1.58 -14.85
N PRO A 76 -36.65 1.58 -14.57
CA PRO A 76 -37.32 2.62 -13.77
C PRO A 76 -38.05 2.19 -12.46
N ILE A 77 -38.23 3.20 -11.58
CA ILE A 77 -39.35 3.59 -10.67
C ILE A 77 -40.30 2.52 -10.10
N GLU A 78 -40.47 2.46 -8.77
CA GLU A 78 -41.72 2.81 -8.05
C GLU A 78 -41.55 2.88 -6.52
N ASP A 79 -42.37 3.77 -5.94
CA ASP A 79 -42.43 4.25 -4.57
C ASP A 79 -42.63 3.16 -3.50
N LEU A 80 -42.23 3.47 -2.26
CA LEU A 80 -43.11 3.33 -1.09
C LEU A 80 -42.55 4.17 0.08
N ASP A 81 -43.26 5.28 0.31
CA ASP A 81 -43.31 6.02 1.57
C ASP A 81 -43.70 5.07 2.72
N HIS A 82 -43.01 5.14 3.86
CA HIS A 82 -43.64 5.06 5.17
C HIS A 82 -42.73 5.66 6.24
N THR A 83 -43.11 6.87 6.62
CA THR A 83 -42.86 7.49 7.92
C THR A 83 -43.24 6.56 9.07
N GLU A 84 -42.40 6.46 10.10
CA GLU A 84 -42.84 6.51 11.51
C GLU A 84 -41.68 6.84 12.47
N LYS A 85 -42.03 7.64 13.47
CA LYS A 85 -41.16 8.23 14.52
C LYS A 85 -41.32 7.43 15.83
N PRO A 86 -40.47 7.67 16.86
CA PRO A 86 -40.12 6.69 17.87
C PRO A 86 -41.11 6.64 19.04
N SER A 87 -41.28 5.45 19.62
CA SER A 87 -41.89 5.26 20.94
C SER A 87 -40.81 4.89 21.97
N GLY A 88 -40.73 5.68 23.03
CA GLY A 88 -39.76 5.55 24.10
C GLY A 88 -40.04 4.41 25.10
N GLY A 89 -39.14 4.33 26.07
CA GLY A 89 -39.27 3.47 27.24
C GLY A 89 -37.92 3.27 27.91
N LEU A 90 -37.53 4.17 28.81
CA LEU A 90 -36.57 3.87 29.86
C LEU A 90 -37.21 2.84 30.82
N PRO A 91 -36.43 1.90 31.35
CA PRO A 91 -36.49 1.72 32.80
C PRO A 91 -35.11 1.88 33.44
N SER A 92 -35.09 2.78 34.42
CA SER A 92 -34.27 2.67 35.61
C SER A 92 -34.43 1.28 36.23
N ASP A 93 -33.33 0.66 36.69
CA ASP A 93 -33.27 0.29 38.11
C ASP A 93 -31.94 -0.37 38.57
N ILE A 94 -31.51 0.14 39.72
CA ILE A 94 -30.90 -0.54 40.87
C ILE A 94 -29.43 -0.96 40.76
N MET A 95 -28.57 -0.08 41.32
CA MET A 95 -27.24 -0.42 41.82
C MET A 95 -27.35 -1.34 43.04
N SER A 96 -26.63 -2.46 43.01
CA SER A 96 -26.43 -3.34 44.18
C SER A 96 -25.05 -3.05 44.81
N PRO A 97 -24.94 -2.75 46.11
CA PRO A 97 -23.69 -2.36 46.74
C PRO A 97 -23.00 -3.59 47.37
N ASN A 98 -22.30 -4.39 46.56
CA ASN A 98 -21.29 -5.32 47.12
C ASN A 98 -20.30 -5.91 46.08
N ALA A 99 -19.69 -5.07 45.25
CA ALA A 99 -18.54 -5.49 44.45
C ALA A 99 -17.25 -5.27 45.25
N LYS A 100 -16.53 -6.36 45.53
CA LYS A 100 -15.15 -6.31 46.04
C LYS A 100 -14.29 -5.55 45.02
N PRO A 101 -13.31 -4.73 45.44
CA PRO A 101 -12.38 -4.10 44.51
C PRO A 101 -11.59 -5.22 43.80
N GLU A 102 -11.84 -5.38 42.51
CA GLU A 102 -10.96 -6.15 41.63
C GLU A 102 -9.59 -5.47 41.65
N GLU A 103 -8.54 -6.25 41.93
CA GLU A 103 -7.17 -5.83 41.67
C GLU A 103 -7.08 -5.38 40.20
N PRO A 104 -6.45 -4.23 39.90
CA PRO A 104 -6.36 -3.79 38.53
C PRO A 104 -5.55 -4.82 37.74
N ASP A 105 -6.22 -5.52 36.83
CA ASP A 105 -5.61 -6.38 35.84
C ASP A 105 -4.42 -5.63 35.24
N ALA A 106 -3.26 -6.29 35.19
CA ALA A 106 -2.09 -5.76 34.52
C ALA A 106 -2.52 -5.34 33.11
N VAL A 107 -2.38 -4.06 32.77
CA VAL A 107 -2.74 -3.53 31.45
C VAL A 107 -1.86 -4.23 30.42
N VAL A 108 -2.37 -5.30 29.81
CA VAL A 108 -1.71 -6.01 28.72
C VAL A 108 -1.60 -5.03 27.56
N GLY A 109 -0.37 -4.77 27.11
CA GLY A 109 -0.16 -3.86 25.98
C GLY A 109 -0.82 -4.43 24.71
N LYS A 110 -1.42 -3.57 23.88
CA LYS A 110 -2.11 -4.01 22.66
C LYS A 110 -1.23 -4.87 21.74
N LEU A 111 0.09 -4.65 21.75
CA LEU A 111 1.06 -5.46 20.99
C LEU A 111 1.15 -6.90 21.52
N ASP A 112 1.07 -7.10 22.83
CA ASP A 112 1.11 -8.43 23.42
C ASP A 112 -0.18 -9.20 23.09
N GLU A 113 -1.34 -8.53 23.10
CA GLU A 113 -2.60 -9.11 22.59
C GLU A 113 -2.48 -9.51 21.11
N LEU A 114 -1.89 -8.67 20.24
CA LEU A 114 -1.65 -9.06 18.85
C LEU A 114 -0.73 -10.29 18.74
N ARG A 115 0.31 -10.37 19.58
CA ARG A 115 1.29 -11.47 19.58
C ARG A 115 0.70 -12.81 20.03
N GLU A 116 -0.33 -12.81 20.87
CA GLU A 116 -1.09 -14.04 21.16
C GLU A 116 -1.66 -14.67 19.87
N GLY A 117 -1.99 -13.83 18.88
CA GLY A 117 -2.43 -14.27 17.55
C GLY A 117 -1.37 -15.02 16.75
N ALA A 118 -0.11 -15.10 17.21
CA ALA A 118 0.97 -15.83 16.54
C ALA A 118 0.78 -17.36 16.62
N GLU A 119 0.02 -17.86 17.59
CA GLU A 119 -0.31 -19.28 17.73
C GLU A 119 -1.68 -19.64 17.11
N VAL A 120 -2.41 -18.65 16.58
CA VAL A 120 -3.76 -18.80 16.01
C VAL A 120 -3.71 -18.75 14.48
N LYS A 121 -4.53 -19.58 13.80
CA LYS A 121 -4.65 -19.58 12.33
C LYS A 121 -5.17 -18.22 11.84
N GLY A 122 -4.57 -17.67 10.79
CA GLY A 122 -4.90 -16.31 10.31
C GLY A 122 -6.28 -16.13 9.68
N ASP A 123 -7.04 -17.21 9.44
CA ASP A 123 -8.44 -17.15 9.03
C ASP A 123 -9.32 -17.69 10.16
N CYS A 124 -10.15 -16.84 10.75
CA CYS A 124 -11.10 -17.20 11.81
C CYS A 124 -12.40 -17.83 11.29
N GLU A 125 -12.51 -18.02 9.97
CA GLU A 125 -13.65 -18.66 9.31
C GLU A 125 -15.00 -17.93 9.49
N SER A 126 -14.96 -16.65 9.90
CA SER A 126 -16.12 -15.77 9.92
C SER A 126 -16.84 -15.72 8.56
N PRO A 127 -18.19 -15.71 8.51
CA PRO A 127 -18.93 -15.64 7.26
C PRO A 127 -18.60 -14.36 6.48
N ALA A 128 -18.24 -14.49 5.20
CA ALA A 128 -17.90 -13.34 4.35
C ALA A 128 -19.13 -12.49 3.94
N ASN A 129 -20.35 -12.99 4.16
CA ASN A 129 -21.61 -12.33 3.77
C ASN A 129 -22.28 -11.53 4.89
N GLN A 130 -21.67 -11.45 6.08
CA GLN A 130 -22.24 -10.75 7.22
C GLN A 130 -21.34 -9.57 7.61
N PRO A 131 -21.80 -8.32 7.38
CA PRO A 131 -21.11 -7.16 7.93
C PRO A 131 -21.09 -7.22 9.47
N PRO A 132 -19.98 -6.81 10.12
CA PRO A 132 -19.91 -6.83 11.57
C PRO A 132 -20.80 -5.75 12.20
N PRO A 133 -21.32 -5.93 13.42
CA PRO A 133 -22.21 -4.97 14.08
C PRO A 133 -21.61 -3.57 14.29
N TRP A 134 -20.29 -3.48 14.40
CA TRP A 134 -19.56 -2.21 14.55
C TRP A 134 -19.33 -1.46 13.24
N LEU A 135 -19.72 -2.02 12.09
CA LEU A 135 -19.49 -1.39 10.78
C LEU A 135 -20.36 -0.14 10.60
N ASP A 136 -19.73 1.01 10.77
CA ASP A 136 -20.23 2.27 10.22
C ASP A 136 -19.92 2.33 8.70
N LYS A 137 -20.96 2.21 7.87
CA LYS A 137 -20.82 2.24 6.40
C LYS A 137 -20.41 3.61 5.87
N GLU A 138 -20.83 4.71 6.50
CA GLU A 138 -20.49 6.05 6.05
C GLU A 138 -19.00 6.31 6.23
N ARG A 139 -18.46 5.98 7.41
CA ARG A 139 -17.00 6.03 7.67
C ARG A 139 -16.24 5.10 6.74
N PHE A 140 -16.76 3.89 6.50
CA PHE A 140 -16.11 2.92 5.62
C PHE A 140 -16.02 3.46 4.18
N TYR A 141 -17.11 4.02 3.65
CA TYR A 141 -17.14 4.53 2.28
C TYR A 141 -16.46 5.91 2.13
N ARG A 142 -16.28 6.68 3.21
CA ARG A 142 -15.47 7.90 3.18
C ARG A 142 -14.03 7.63 2.71
N ALA A 143 -13.46 6.47 3.05
CA ALA A 143 -12.14 6.06 2.59
C ALA A 143 -11.99 5.99 1.07
N ARG A 144 -13.09 5.77 0.31
CA ARG A 144 -13.06 5.77 -1.16
C ARG A 144 -12.69 7.14 -1.72
N GLU A 145 -13.24 8.21 -1.15
CA GLU A 145 -12.96 9.57 -1.60
C GLU A 145 -11.55 10.03 -1.17
N ILE A 146 -11.09 9.60 0.02
CA ILE A 146 -9.71 9.79 0.45
C ILE A 146 -8.76 9.10 -0.54
N PHE A 147 -9.03 7.84 -0.88
CA PHE A 147 -8.25 7.09 -1.85
C PHE A 147 -8.24 7.72 -3.24
N LYS A 148 -9.38 8.22 -3.70
CA LYS A 148 -9.47 8.92 -4.99
C LYS A 148 -8.59 10.17 -5.03
N ASN A 149 -8.59 10.95 -3.94
CA ASN A 149 -7.84 12.20 -3.81
C ASN A 149 -6.35 12.01 -3.50
N HIS A 150 -5.98 10.88 -2.90
CA HIS A 150 -4.61 10.58 -2.46
C HIS A 150 -4.07 9.26 -3.03
N PHE A 151 -4.54 8.86 -4.22
CA PHE A 151 -4.20 7.59 -4.87
C PHE A 151 -2.70 7.35 -4.95
N PHE A 152 -1.93 8.35 -5.37
CA PHE A 152 -0.46 8.28 -5.44
C PHE A 152 0.18 8.06 -4.07
N SER A 153 -0.20 8.87 -3.08
CA SER A 153 0.30 8.80 -1.70
C SER A 153 0.02 7.46 -1.04
N ILE A 154 -1.21 6.96 -1.15
CA ILE A 154 -1.64 5.71 -0.53
C ILE A 154 -0.91 4.52 -1.17
N PHE A 155 -0.81 4.46 -2.50
CA PHE A 155 -0.05 3.38 -3.15
C PHE A 155 1.44 3.43 -2.89
N PHE A 156 2.02 4.62 -2.80
CA PHE A 156 3.42 4.77 -2.38
C PHE A 156 3.65 4.17 -0.99
N SER A 157 2.74 4.44 -0.04
CA SER A 157 2.81 3.89 1.30
C SER A 157 2.58 2.38 1.35
N HIS A 158 1.63 1.83 0.57
CA HIS A 158 1.44 0.38 0.44
C HIS A 158 2.69 -0.31 -0.09
N LEU A 159 3.31 0.24 -1.13
CA LEU A 159 4.54 -0.32 -1.69
C LEU A 159 5.68 -0.28 -0.67
N ALA A 160 5.76 0.77 0.14
CA ALA A 160 6.73 0.90 1.21
C ALA A 160 6.57 -0.15 2.29
N GLY A 161 5.35 -0.34 2.80
CA GLY A 161 5.14 -1.36 3.82
C GLY A 161 5.38 -2.76 3.26
N LEU A 162 5.00 -3.06 2.02
CA LEU A 162 5.35 -4.35 1.37
C LEU A 162 6.86 -4.53 1.21
N MET A 163 7.60 -3.47 0.88
CA MET A 163 9.07 -3.49 0.78
C MET A 163 9.73 -3.77 2.15
N LEU A 164 9.18 -3.22 3.23
CA LEU A 164 9.78 -3.32 4.57
C LEU A 164 9.34 -4.58 5.32
N ILE A 165 8.06 -4.95 5.25
CA ILE A 165 7.49 -6.05 6.03
C ILE A 165 8.08 -7.42 5.65
N VAL A 166 8.54 -7.58 4.40
CA VAL A 166 9.17 -8.84 3.96
C VAL A 166 10.46 -9.17 4.69
N HIS A 167 11.03 -8.22 5.43
CA HIS A 167 12.17 -8.45 6.33
C HIS A 167 11.78 -9.17 7.62
N ILE A 168 10.50 -9.13 8.03
CA ILE A 168 10.01 -9.91 9.18
C ILE A 168 10.08 -11.40 8.82
N PRO A 169 10.76 -12.24 9.62
CA PRO A 169 11.02 -13.64 9.25
C PRO A 169 9.80 -14.49 8.94
N SER A 170 8.65 -14.23 9.57
CA SER A 170 7.40 -14.95 9.30
C SER A 170 6.76 -14.58 7.96
N MET A 171 7.08 -13.41 7.39
CA MET A 171 6.50 -12.90 6.14
C MET A 171 7.15 -13.49 4.89
N THR A 172 8.48 -13.63 4.88
CA THR A 172 9.21 -14.04 3.67
C THR A 172 8.88 -15.49 3.26
N GLY A 173 8.77 -16.38 4.24
CA GLY A 173 8.57 -17.83 4.02
C GLY A 173 7.32 -18.15 3.19
N PRO A 174 6.13 -17.69 3.61
CA PRO A 174 4.90 -17.86 2.84
C PRO A 174 5.00 -17.33 1.42
N LEU A 175 5.58 -16.14 1.21
CA LEU A 175 5.74 -15.55 -0.12
C LEU A 175 6.60 -16.41 -1.04
N MET A 176 7.74 -16.90 -0.55
CA MET A 176 8.65 -17.77 -1.33
C MET A 176 8.01 -19.12 -1.67
N SER A 177 7.20 -19.69 -0.76
CA SER A 177 6.59 -21.03 -0.93
C SER A 177 5.59 -21.15 -2.09
N THR A 178 5.14 -20.02 -2.63
CA THR A 178 4.12 -19.95 -3.69
C THR A 178 4.68 -20.15 -5.10
N GLY A 179 5.98 -19.96 -5.31
CA GLY A 179 6.58 -19.83 -6.65
C GLY A 179 6.34 -18.47 -7.32
N ASN A 180 5.34 -17.69 -6.88
CA ASN A 180 5.03 -16.34 -7.40
C ASN A 180 6.03 -15.25 -6.98
N SER A 181 7.18 -15.63 -6.46
CA SER A 181 8.31 -14.75 -6.11
C SER A 181 9.65 -15.27 -6.65
N ALA A 182 9.62 -16.26 -7.55
CA ALA A 182 10.82 -16.97 -8.02
C ALA A 182 11.76 -16.09 -8.86
N ASN A 183 11.22 -15.14 -9.62
CA ASN A 183 12.00 -14.22 -10.45
C ASN A 183 11.28 -12.86 -10.56
N ILE A 184 11.92 -11.89 -11.23
CA ILE A 184 11.42 -10.53 -11.35
C ILE A 184 10.08 -10.42 -12.10
N VAL A 185 9.80 -11.32 -13.05
CA VAL A 185 8.53 -11.37 -13.79
C VAL A 185 7.41 -11.87 -12.87
N CYS A 186 7.70 -12.89 -12.05
CA CYS A 186 6.78 -13.36 -11.02
C CYS A 186 6.47 -12.25 -10.01
N LEU A 187 7.48 -11.50 -9.57
CA LEU A 187 7.29 -10.34 -8.70
C LEU A 187 6.45 -9.26 -9.38
N PHE A 188 6.73 -8.92 -10.64
CA PHE A 188 5.90 -7.97 -11.41
C PHE A 188 4.43 -8.39 -11.44
N ARG A 189 4.15 -9.65 -11.82
CA ARG A 189 2.79 -10.21 -11.84
C ARG A 189 2.13 -10.14 -10.46
N ARG A 190 2.84 -10.59 -9.42
CA ARG A 190 2.34 -10.61 -8.04
C ARG A 190 1.95 -9.22 -7.56
N TYR A 191 2.86 -8.25 -7.62
CA TYR A 191 2.62 -6.93 -7.04
C TYR A 191 1.69 -6.06 -7.90
N LEU A 192 1.67 -6.27 -9.22
CA LEU A 192 0.62 -5.67 -10.07
C LEU A 192 -0.77 -6.25 -9.73
N SER A 193 -0.87 -7.56 -9.48
CA SER A 193 -2.11 -8.19 -9.01
C SER A 193 -2.54 -7.64 -7.65
N THR A 194 -1.62 -7.52 -6.68
CA THR A 194 -1.91 -6.92 -5.36
C THR A 194 -2.44 -5.50 -5.52
N LEU A 195 -1.82 -4.67 -6.36
CA LEU A 195 -2.28 -3.31 -6.65
C LEU A 195 -3.73 -3.32 -7.15
N VAL A 196 -4.07 -4.21 -8.09
CA VAL A 196 -5.43 -4.35 -8.63
C VAL A 196 -6.43 -4.77 -7.55
N HIS A 197 -6.11 -5.73 -6.69
CA HIS A 197 -7.00 -6.15 -5.61
C HIS A 197 -7.28 -5.00 -4.64
N ILE A 198 -6.22 -4.35 -4.16
CA ILE A 198 -6.32 -3.22 -3.23
C ILE A 198 -7.15 -2.08 -3.84
N ARG A 199 -6.87 -1.74 -5.11
CA ARG A 199 -7.63 -0.72 -5.84
C ARG A 199 -9.12 -1.07 -5.88
N ARG A 200 -9.46 -2.32 -6.19
CA ARG A 200 -10.87 -2.77 -6.23
C ARG A 200 -11.53 -2.64 -4.86
N TRP A 201 -10.84 -2.96 -3.77
CA TRP A 201 -11.41 -2.83 -2.42
C TRP A 201 -11.70 -1.38 -2.05
N TYR A 202 -10.84 -0.45 -2.44
CA TYR A 202 -11.08 0.98 -2.24
C TYR A 202 -12.16 1.55 -3.16
N GLU A 203 -12.28 1.06 -4.40
CA GLU A 203 -13.19 1.64 -5.40
C GLU A 203 -14.59 1.00 -5.41
N GLY A 204 -14.74 -0.26 -4.96
CA GLY A 204 -16.00 -1.02 -4.95
C GLY A 204 -16.50 -1.36 -3.55
N ASP A 205 -17.57 -2.14 -3.47
CA ASP A 205 -18.22 -2.55 -2.22
C ASP A 205 -17.88 -3.98 -1.80
N ILE A 206 -16.99 -4.12 -0.82
CA ILE A 206 -16.60 -5.45 -0.29
C ILE A 206 -17.72 -6.15 0.47
N TRP A 207 -18.81 -5.44 0.81
CA TRP A 207 -19.95 -5.99 1.55
C TRP A 207 -21.06 -6.50 0.63
N ASN A 208 -20.98 -6.22 -0.67
CA ASN A 208 -21.96 -6.64 -1.66
C ASN A 208 -21.44 -7.86 -2.45
N PRO A 209 -22.02 -9.07 -2.30
CA PRO A 209 -21.57 -10.26 -3.02
C PRO A 209 -21.52 -10.14 -4.56
N ASP A 210 -22.35 -9.27 -5.14
CA ASP A 210 -22.39 -9.04 -6.59
C ASP A 210 -21.31 -8.08 -7.08
N ASP A 211 -20.65 -7.34 -6.18
CA ASP A 211 -19.60 -6.39 -6.53
C ASP A 211 -18.25 -7.11 -6.74
N PRO A 212 -17.50 -6.78 -7.82
CA PRO A 212 -16.15 -7.32 -8.04
C PRO A 212 -15.17 -7.12 -6.87
N ALA A 213 -15.37 -6.13 -6.00
CA ALA A 213 -14.58 -5.91 -4.80
C ALA A 213 -14.78 -7.02 -3.77
N HIS A 214 -16.02 -7.49 -3.58
CA HIS A 214 -16.32 -8.62 -2.70
C HIS A 214 -15.69 -9.92 -3.22
N GLN A 215 -15.87 -10.21 -4.52
CA GLN A 215 -15.26 -11.37 -5.15
C GLN A 215 -13.72 -11.33 -5.02
N SER A 216 -13.14 -10.14 -5.19
CA SER A 216 -11.71 -9.89 -5.02
C SER A 216 -11.22 -10.18 -3.60
N ILE A 217 -11.88 -9.66 -2.56
CA ILE A 217 -11.43 -9.85 -1.17
C ILE A 217 -11.62 -11.31 -0.71
N THR A 218 -12.73 -11.95 -1.08
CA THR A 218 -12.99 -13.36 -0.77
C THR A 218 -11.99 -14.27 -1.48
N MET A 219 -11.61 -13.95 -2.73
CA MET A 219 -10.53 -14.65 -3.45
C MET A 219 -9.20 -14.54 -2.71
N VAL A 220 -8.84 -13.35 -2.22
CA VAL A 220 -7.58 -13.13 -1.48
C VAL A 220 -7.57 -13.85 -0.14
N ARG A 221 -8.68 -13.84 0.62
CA ARG A 221 -8.82 -14.67 1.83
C ARG A 221 -8.59 -16.14 1.52
N GLY A 222 -9.19 -16.66 0.45
CA GLY A 222 -8.98 -18.03 -0.02
C GLY A 222 -7.53 -18.31 -0.44
N MET A 223 -6.82 -17.34 -1.03
CA MET A 223 -5.39 -17.46 -1.34
C MET A 223 -4.55 -17.59 -0.08
N HIS A 224 -4.78 -16.76 0.94
CA HIS A 224 -4.08 -16.83 2.22
C HIS A 224 -4.33 -18.17 2.91
N LYS A 225 -5.59 -18.63 2.97
CA LYS A 225 -5.96 -19.93 3.53
C LYS A 225 -5.23 -21.08 2.84
N ARG A 226 -5.21 -21.11 1.50
CA ARG A 226 -4.49 -22.16 0.73
C ARG A 226 -3.00 -22.19 1.02
N VAL A 227 -2.36 -21.03 1.15
CA VAL A 227 -0.93 -20.96 1.51
C VAL A 227 -0.72 -21.45 2.94
N ALA A 228 -1.57 -21.05 3.87
CA ALA A 228 -1.53 -21.51 5.25
C ALA A 228 -1.69 -23.03 5.34
N ASP A 229 -2.71 -23.61 4.69
CA ASP A 229 -2.98 -25.05 4.69
C ASP A 229 -1.82 -25.85 4.08
N LYS A 230 -1.23 -25.35 2.99
CA LYS A 230 -0.06 -25.98 2.35
C LYS A 230 1.15 -26.02 3.29
N ILE A 231 1.43 -24.93 4.00
CA ILE A 231 2.63 -24.82 4.86
C ILE A 231 2.42 -25.50 6.20
N ASN A 232 1.21 -25.45 6.75
CA ASN A 232 0.87 -25.98 8.08
C ASN A 232 0.33 -27.43 8.02
N GLY A 233 0.30 -28.05 6.84
CA GLY A 233 -0.25 -29.38 6.63
C GLY A 233 0.51 -30.52 7.34
N PRO A 234 -0.02 -31.75 7.32
CA PRO A 234 0.46 -32.87 8.13
C PRO A 234 1.93 -33.27 7.90
N SER A 235 2.47 -32.97 6.72
CA SER A 235 3.85 -33.24 6.32
C SER A 235 4.86 -32.17 6.78
N ALA A 236 4.40 -31.07 7.38
CA ALA A 236 5.28 -30.05 7.93
C ALA A 236 5.85 -30.50 9.28
N CYS A 237 7.14 -30.23 9.54
CA CYS A 237 7.66 -30.27 10.90
C CYS A 237 6.73 -29.41 11.78
N ARG A 238 6.24 -29.97 12.90
CA ARG A 238 5.33 -29.25 13.81
C ARG A 238 5.92 -27.89 14.15
N ARG A 239 5.42 -26.83 13.49
CA ARG A 239 5.80 -25.45 13.79
C ARG A 239 5.05 -25.06 15.05
N ARG A 240 5.72 -24.37 15.98
CA ARG A 240 5.07 -23.82 17.17
C ARG A 240 4.05 -22.75 16.79
N CYS A 241 4.39 -21.90 15.81
CA CYS A 241 3.51 -20.88 15.26
C CYS A 241 3.11 -21.23 13.82
N PRO A 242 1.80 -21.29 13.48
CA PRO A 242 1.36 -21.51 12.11
C PRO A 242 1.86 -20.39 11.19
N ALA A 243 2.19 -20.72 9.95
CA ALA A 243 2.40 -19.73 8.91
C ALA A 243 1.07 -19.06 8.55
N VAL A 244 1.10 -17.74 8.30
CA VAL A 244 -0.12 -16.94 8.05
C VAL A 244 -1.05 -17.02 9.27
N SER A 245 -0.48 -16.72 10.44
CA SER A 245 -1.18 -16.60 11.71
C SER A 245 -2.04 -15.33 11.79
N GLN A 246 -2.88 -15.18 12.82
CA GLN A 246 -3.61 -13.92 13.08
C GLN A 246 -2.63 -12.75 13.24
N TYR A 247 -1.50 -12.99 13.93
CA TYR A 247 -0.45 -11.98 14.07
C TYR A 247 0.20 -11.62 12.74
N ASP A 248 0.47 -12.61 11.87
CA ASP A 248 0.97 -12.34 10.52
C ASP A 248 0.01 -11.49 9.68
N MET A 249 -1.29 -11.71 9.85
CA MET A 249 -2.34 -10.92 9.19
C MET A 249 -2.39 -9.48 9.73
N ALA A 250 -2.23 -9.29 11.05
CA ALA A 250 -2.13 -7.96 11.66
C ALA A 250 -0.88 -7.19 11.20
N LEU A 251 0.28 -7.85 11.13
CA LEU A 251 1.51 -7.29 10.56
C LEU A 251 1.34 -6.95 9.07
N THR A 252 0.57 -7.74 8.34
CA THR A 252 0.19 -7.44 6.96
C THR A 252 -0.69 -6.19 6.89
N GLN A 253 -1.68 -6.02 7.78
CA GLN A 253 -2.44 -4.75 7.86
C GLN A 253 -1.51 -3.56 8.14
N PHE A 254 -0.54 -3.71 9.05
CA PHE A 254 0.45 -2.67 9.33
C PHE A 254 1.22 -2.27 8.05
N ALA A 255 1.60 -3.23 7.20
CA ALA A 255 2.25 -2.95 5.93
C ALA A 255 1.40 -2.10 4.97
N PHE A 256 0.07 -2.12 5.09
CA PHE A 256 -0.78 -1.29 4.24
C PHE A 256 -1.15 0.05 4.91
N VAL A 257 -1.51 0.06 6.19
CA VAL A 257 -2.05 1.27 6.83
C VAL A 257 -1.11 1.90 7.86
N GLY A 258 -0.20 1.14 8.46
CA GLY A 258 0.62 1.59 9.59
C GLY A 258 1.48 2.80 9.25
N LEU A 259 2.20 2.77 8.11
CA LEU A 259 3.03 3.90 7.67
C LEU A 259 2.22 5.16 7.33
N ILE A 260 0.97 4.99 6.84
CA ILE A 260 0.06 6.09 6.57
C ILE A 260 -0.33 6.78 7.88
N ILE A 261 -0.65 5.99 8.92
CA ILE A 261 -1.09 6.50 10.22
C ILE A 261 0.07 7.13 10.99
N LEU A 262 1.26 6.53 10.94
CA LEU A 262 2.44 7.07 11.62
C LEU A 262 2.97 8.35 10.96
N HIS A 263 2.93 8.42 9.63
CA HIS A 263 3.60 9.50 8.90
C HIS A 263 2.75 10.10 7.77
N PRO A 264 1.50 10.54 8.02
CA PRO A 264 0.58 10.95 6.95
C PRO A 264 1.16 12.09 6.11
N LYS A 265 1.75 13.10 6.75
CA LYS A 265 2.38 14.23 6.05
C LYS A 265 3.62 13.81 5.25
N HIS A 266 4.39 12.82 5.70
CA HIS A 266 5.58 12.36 4.96
C HIS A 266 5.22 11.53 3.73
N VAL A 267 4.04 10.91 3.70
CA VAL A 267 3.52 10.27 2.48
C VAL A 267 2.68 11.24 1.63
N GLY A 268 2.69 12.54 1.97
CA GLY A 268 1.90 13.57 1.29
C GLY A 268 0.39 13.43 1.49
N LEU A 269 -0.06 12.69 2.51
CA LEU A 269 -1.47 12.63 2.89
C LEU A 269 -1.79 13.82 3.80
N HIS A 270 -2.34 14.87 3.20
CA HIS A 270 -2.82 16.07 3.88
C HIS A 270 -4.34 16.03 4.05
N CYS A 271 -4.81 15.25 5.02
CA CYS A 271 -6.24 15.09 5.35
C CYS A 271 -6.52 15.43 6.83
N SER A 272 -7.80 15.41 7.22
CA SER A 272 -8.20 15.66 8.60
C SER A 272 -7.97 14.44 9.51
N LYS A 273 -8.16 14.62 10.82
CA LYS A 273 -8.11 13.53 11.80
C LYS A 273 -9.20 12.48 11.50
N GLU A 274 -10.41 12.96 11.21
CA GLU A 274 -11.58 12.15 10.90
C GLU A 274 -11.35 11.33 9.62
N ASP A 275 -10.64 11.89 8.64
CA ASP A 275 -10.25 11.15 7.43
C ASP A 275 -9.28 9.99 7.76
N LEU A 276 -8.35 10.17 8.70
CA LEU A 276 -7.48 9.09 9.17
C LEU A 276 -8.28 8.02 9.93
N GLU A 277 -9.23 8.43 10.78
CA GLU A 277 -10.13 7.49 11.46
C GLU A 277 -10.98 6.69 10.46
N CYS A 278 -11.44 7.30 9.37
CA CYS A 278 -12.13 6.60 8.29
C CYS A 278 -11.23 5.60 7.56
N LEU A 279 -9.94 5.92 7.35
CA LEU A 279 -8.97 4.97 6.79
C LEU A 279 -8.72 3.80 7.74
N ILE A 280 -8.63 4.04 9.04
CA ILE A 280 -8.50 2.99 10.07
C ILE A 280 -9.74 2.09 10.03
N HIS A 281 -10.93 2.67 10.05
CA HIS A 281 -12.19 1.93 9.98
C HIS A 281 -12.34 1.11 8.70
N PHE A 282 -11.90 1.66 7.56
CA PHE A 282 -11.81 0.92 6.31
C PHE A 282 -10.89 -0.29 6.43
N TRP A 283 -9.67 -0.12 6.95
CA TRP A 283 -8.72 -1.22 7.12
C TRP A 283 -9.14 -2.24 8.19
N ARG A 284 -9.94 -1.83 9.18
CA ARG A 284 -10.62 -2.73 10.12
C ARG A 284 -11.59 -3.65 9.38
N GLY A 285 -12.43 -3.09 8.51
CA GLY A 285 -13.35 -3.85 7.66
C GLY A 285 -12.63 -4.78 6.67
N ILE A 286 -11.52 -4.33 6.09
CA ILE A 286 -10.66 -5.18 5.24
C ILE A 286 -10.10 -6.36 6.04
N GLY A 287 -9.58 -6.12 7.25
CA GLY A 287 -9.09 -7.18 8.14
C GLY A 287 -10.17 -8.21 8.45
N TYR A 288 -11.36 -7.75 8.83
CA TYR A 288 -12.52 -8.60 9.09
C TYR A 288 -12.85 -9.50 7.89
N MET A 289 -12.96 -8.91 6.69
CA MET A 289 -13.27 -9.64 5.46
C MET A 289 -12.17 -10.61 5.02
N LEU A 290 -10.92 -10.39 5.46
CA LEU A 290 -9.79 -11.28 5.25
C LEU A 290 -9.69 -12.40 6.31
N GLY A 291 -10.58 -12.43 7.32
CA GLY A 291 -10.61 -13.45 8.37
C GLY A 291 -9.82 -13.12 9.62
N VAL A 292 -9.47 -11.84 9.84
CA VAL A 292 -8.81 -11.39 11.07
C VAL A 292 -9.85 -11.26 12.18
N GLU A 293 -9.64 -11.92 13.33
CA GLU A 293 -10.50 -11.76 14.50
C GLU A 293 -10.40 -10.32 15.03
N ASP A 294 -11.50 -9.76 15.53
CA ASP A 294 -11.54 -8.35 15.96
C ASP A 294 -10.47 -8.02 17.02
N ARG A 295 -10.19 -8.92 17.96
CA ARG A 295 -9.13 -8.73 18.98
C ARG A 295 -7.73 -8.59 18.38
N TYR A 296 -7.46 -9.34 17.30
CA TYR A 296 -6.17 -9.34 16.57
C TYR A 296 -6.15 -8.34 15.41
N ASN A 297 -7.25 -7.63 15.14
CA ASN A 297 -7.32 -6.66 14.07
C ASN A 297 -6.60 -5.38 14.50
N LEU A 298 -5.53 -5.04 13.78
CA LEU A 298 -4.69 -3.88 14.08
C LEU A 298 -5.50 -2.58 14.18
N CYS A 299 -6.58 -2.48 13.40
CA CYS A 299 -7.42 -1.29 13.30
C CYS A 299 -8.66 -1.35 14.20
N ASN A 300 -8.69 -2.26 15.19
CA ASN A 300 -9.73 -2.30 16.22
C ASN A 300 -9.39 -1.33 17.37
N GLY A 301 -9.55 -0.03 17.09
CA GLY A 301 -9.31 1.05 18.04
C GLY A 301 -9.57 2.43 17.42
N ASN A 302 -9.39 3.48 18.21
CA ASN A 302 -9.40 4.86 17.73
C ASN A 302 -8.04 5.26 17.12
N LEU A 303 -7.91 6.49 16.64
CA LEU A 303 -6.68 6.97 16.01
C LEU A 303 -5.48 6.92 16.96
N GLU A 304 -5.64 7.41 18.19
CA GLU A 304 -4.56 7.46 19.18
C GLU A 304 -4.04 6.06 19.52
N GLU A 305 -4.95 5.12 19.76
CA GLU A 305 -4.62 3.70 20.01
C GLU A 305 -3.93 3.08 18.80
N THR A 306 -4.44 3.33 17.58
CA THR A 306 -3.86 2.80 16.34
C THR A 306 -2.46 3.36 16.08
N VAL A 307 -2.24 4.65 16.38
CA VAL A 307 -0.90 5.28 16.29
C VAL A 307 0.05 4.62 17.29
N ALA A 308 -0.38 4.41 18.54
CA ALA A 308 0.43 3.79 19.57
C ALA A 308 0.87 2.37 19.17
N ILE A 309 -0.07 1.50 18.79
CA ILE A 309 0.25 0.13 18.38
C ILE A 309 1.09 0.07 17.10
N CYS A 310 0.85 0.96 16.12
CA CYS A 310 1.70 1.01 14.93
C CYS A 310 3.12 1.42 15.29
N LYS A 311 3.31 2.31 16.26
CA LYS A 311 4.65 2.70 16.73
C LYS A 311 5.34 1.52 17.40
N ASP A 312 4.61 0.79 18.25
CA ASP A 312 5.14 -0.40 18.92
C ASP A 312 5.54 -1.48 17.90
N ILE A 313 4.74 -1.73 16.86
CA ILE A 313 5.10 -2.66 15.77
C ILE A 313 6.33 -2.16 15.00
N MET A 314 6.40 -0.86 14.70
CA MET A 314 7.56 -0.28 14.00
C MET A 314 8.84 -0.47 14.81
N ASP A 315 8.79 -0.22 16.11
CA ASP A 315 9.94 -0.27 17.01
C ASP A 315 10.34 -1.70 17.38
N ALA A 316 9.38 -2.58 17.65
CA ALA A 316 9.61 -3.94 18.15
C ALA A 316 9.78 -4.99 17.04
N GLU A 317 9.12 -4.82 15.89
CA GLU A 317 9.10 -5.84 14.83
C GLU A 317 9.82 -5.37 13.58
N LEU A 318 9.46 -4.20 13.04
CA LEU A 318 9.95 -3.74 11.74
C LEU A 318 11.41 -3.31 11.80
N ARG A 319 11.77 -2.37 12.69
CA ARG A 319 13.12 -1.82 12.80
C ARG A 319 14.16 -2.93 13.04
N PRO A 320 13.98 -3.88 14.00
CA PRO A 320 14.95 -4.95 14.23
C PRO A 320 15.06 -5.91 13.04
N SER A 321 13.95 -6.19 12.35
CA SER A 321 13.93 -7.07 11.18
C SER A 321 14.68 -6.47 9.99
N VAL A 322 14.53 -5.17 9.77
CA VAL A 322 15.26 -4.44 8.72
C VAL A 322 16.76 -4.33 9.06
N GLN A 323 17.11 -4.08 10.33
CA GLN A 323 18.51 -4.04 10.77
C GLN A 323 19.21 -5.39 10.61
N ASN A 324 18.50 -6.48 10.88
CA ASN A 324 19.02 -7.85 10.81
C ASN A 324 18.48 -8.61 9.59
N ALA A 325 18.35 -7.91 8.46
CA ALA A 325 17.75 -8.44 7.25
C ALA A 325 18.50 -9.66 6.70
N ARG A 326 17.76 -10.74 6.44
CA ARG A 326 18.28 -11.93 5.77
C ARG A 326 18.49 -11.69 4.28
N LYS A 327 19.46 -12.35 3.67
CA LYS A 327 19.78 -12.20 2.24
C LYS A 327 18.56 -12.42 1.33
N GLU A 328 17.74 -13.41 1.64
CA GLU A 328 16.53 -13.77 0.90
C GLU A 328 15.50 -12.65 0.99
N SER A 329 15.27 -12.11 2.19
CA SER A 329 14.35 -10.99 2.41
C SER A 329 14.80 -9.72 1.70
N THR A 330 16.10 -9.42 1.72
CA THR A 330 16.70 -8.27 1.01
C THR A 330 16.60 -8.43 -0.50
N THR A 331 16.83 -9.64 -1.01
CA THR A 331 16.67 -9.96 -2.44
C THR A 331 15.22 -9.78 -2.87
N MET A 332 14.27 -10.25 -2.07
CA MET A 332 12.84 -10.04 -2.31
C MET A 332 12.51 -8.55 -2.29
N SER A 333 12.83 -7.83 -1.21
CA SER A 333 12.56 -6.40 -1.06
C SER A 333 13.08 -5.57 -2.25
N ARG A 334 14.32 -5.82 -2.68
CA ARG A 334 14.91 -5.20 -3.89
C ARG A 334 14.16 -5.60 -5.16
N GLY A 335 13.79 -6.87 -5.29
CA GLY A 335 13.03 -7.39 -6.42
C GLY A 335 11.63 -6.76 -6.55
N ILE A 336 10.93 -6.50 -5.44
CA ILE A 336 9.63 -5.81 -5.43
C ILE A 336 9.77 -4.44 -6.11
N ILE A 337 10.71 -3.64 -5.62
CA ILE A 337 10.93 -2.27 -6.10
C ILE A 337 11.39 -2.28 -7.55
N LYS A 338 12.31 -3.17 -7.90
CA LYS A 338 12.80 -3.33 -9.26
C LYS A 338 11.70 -3.75 -10.24
N ALA A 339 10.77 -4.59 -9.82
CA ALA A 339 9.64 -5.00 -10.66
C ALA A 339 8.70 -3.83 -10.93
N MET A 340 8.39 -3.04 -9.91
CA MET A 340 7.53 -1.86 -10.04
C MET A 340 8.20 -0.72 -10.82
N ASN A 341 9.53 -0.61 -10.75
CA ASN A 341 10.29 0.38 -11.52
C ASN A 341 10.11 0.22 -13.04
N SER A 342 9.71 -0.96 -13.53
CA SER A 342 9.42 -1.18 -14.95
C SER A 342 8.36 -0.22 -15.51
N PHE A 343 7.41 0.25 -14.70
CA PHE A 343 6.40 1.24 -15.10
C PHE A 343 6.31 2.47 -14.18
N ILE A 344 7.07 2.50 -13.08
CA ILE A 344 7.20 3.66 -12.17
C ILE A 344 8.63 4.20 -12.23
N ILE A 345 8.82 5.28 -12.97
CA ILE A 345 10.13 5.92 -13.17
C ILE A 345 10.70 6.50 -11.86
N PHE A 346 12.03 6.59 -11.76
CA PHE A 346 12.78 7.07 -10.58
C PHE A 346 12.58 6.29 -9.29
N LEU A 347 11.88 5.16 -9.36
CA LEU A 347 11.75 4.23 -8.25
C LEU A 347 13.00 3.34 -8.16
N SER A 348 13.71 3.39 -7.04
CA SER A 348 14.83 2.48 -6.73
C SER A 348 14.74 2.04 -5.27
N TRP A 349 15.32 0.86 -4.97
CA TRP A 349 15.27 0.33 -3.61
C TRP A 349 16.07 1.23 -2.66
N GLU A 350 17.24 1.70 -3.09
CA GLU A 350 18.11 2.59 -2.32
C GLU A 350 17.43 3.90 -1.97
N ALA A 351 16.80 4.57 -2.94
CA ALA A 351 16.10 5.83 -2.71
C ALA A 351 14.95 5.66 -1.71
N MET A 352 14.20 4.57 -1.87
CA MET A 352 13.03 4.28 -1.05
C MET A 352 13.42 3.82 0.36
N ALA A 353 14.42 2.95 0.48
CA ALA A 353 15.00 2.54 1.75
C ALA A 353 15.54 3.75 2.49
N ARG A 354 16.29 4.66 1.83
CA ARG A 354 16.80 5.87 2.46
C ARG A 354 15.66 6.75 2.98
N PHE A 355 14.64 6.98 2.15
CA PHE A 355 13.49 7.79 2.53
C PHE A 355 12.83 7.28 3.82
N TRP A 356 12.61 5.96 3.93
CA TRP A 356 11.95 5.35 5.08
C TRP A 356 12.86 5.13 6.28
N TYR A 357 14.15 4.85 6.07
CA TYR A 357 15.11 4.70 7.15
C TYR A 357 15.26 6.01 7.92
N GLU A 358 15.20 7.16 7.23
CA GLU A 358 15.13 8.48 7.87
C GLU A 358 13.88 8.68 8.73
N GLN A 359 12.74 8.04 8.40
CA GLN A 359 11.52 8.12 9.23
C GLN A 359 11.55 7.16 10.42
N MET A 360 12.39 6.13 10.36
CA MET A 360 12.57 5.11 11.41
C MET A 360 13.80 5.36 12.29
N ASP A 361 14.49 6.50 12.12
CA ASP A 361 15.75 6.85 12.76
C ASP A 361 16.85 5.77 12.58
N MET A 362 16.92 5.22 11.37
CA MET A 362 17.84 4.15 11.00
C MET A 362 19.05 4.66 10.18
N PRO A 363 20.24 4.07 10.38
CA PRO A 363 21.42 4.44 9.62
C PRO A 363 21.30 3.99 8.16
N CYS A 364 21.53 4.90 7.22
CA CYS A 364 21.54 4.60 5.78
C CYS A 364 22.97 4.24 5.32
N LYS A 365 23.37 2.98 5.54
CA LYS A 365 24.71 2.47 5.20
C LYS A 365 24.72 1.66 3.91
N PHE A 366 24.36 2.29 2.79
CA PHE A 366 24.50 1.67 1.48
C PHE A 366 24.86 2.72 0.41
N PRO A 367 25.65 2.33 -0.60
CA PRO A 367 26.03 3.21 -1.70
C PRO A 367 24.80 3.63 -2.52
N MET A 368 24.80 4.87 -3.01
CA MET A 368 23.82 5.35 -3.98
C MET A 368 24.53 6.01 -5.16
N GLY A 369 24.09 5.67 -6.38
CA GLY A 369 24.52 6.36 -7.58
C GLY A 369 23.69 7.61 -7.84
N ILE A 370 23.97 8.26 -8.95
CA ILE A 370 23.31 9.51 -9.34
C ILE A 370 21.80 9.33 -9.59
N TYR A 371 21.39 8.18 -10.11
CA TYR A 371 19.98 7.86 -10.37
C TYR A 371 19.22 7.67 -9.06
N GLU A 372 19.76 6.89 -8.13
CA GLU A 372 19.16 6.66 -6.82
C GLU A 372 19.07 7.96 -6.02
N CYS A 373 20.14 8.76 -6.04
CA CYS A 373 20.14 10.06 -5.40
C CYS A 373 19.09 11.01 -5.97
N THR A 374 18.96 11.04 -7.30
CA THR A 374 17.93 11.84 -7.96
C THR A 374 16.54 11.37 -7.55
N GLY A 375 16.27 10.07 -7.58
CA GLY A 375 15.00 9.50 -7.15
C GLY A 375 14.65 9.87 -5.71
N TYR A 376 15.61 9.76 -4.79
CA TYR A 376 15.44 10.13 -3.38
C TYR A 376 15.09 11.62 -3.20
N TRP A 377 15.81 12.52 -3.86
CA TRP A 377 15.53 13.96 -3.75
C TRP A 377 14.21 14.36 -4.42
N LEU A 378 13.87 13.74 -5.56
CA LEU A 378 12.55 13.91 -6.19
C LEU A 378 11.45 13.44 -5.23
N MET A 379 11.62 12.30 -4.56
CA MET A 379 10.67 11.82 -3.55
C MET A 379 10.55 12.81 -2.40
N ARG A 380 11.67 13.23 -1.78
CA ARG A 380 11.65 14.19 -0.66
C ARG A 380 10.96 15.51 -1.02
N PHE A 381 11.25 16.06 -2.20
CA PHE A 381 10.59 17.29 -2.64
C PHE A 381 9.12 17.08 -2.96
N THR A 382 8.77 15.95 -3.61
CA THR A 382 7.39 15.64 -3.97
C THR A 382 6.51 15.50 -2.74
N PHE A 383 6.89 14.61 -1.82
CA PHE A 383 6.10 14.33 -0.63
C PHE A 383 6.23 15.41 0.43
N GLY A 384 7.41 16.00 0.59
CA GLY A 384 7.66 17.04 1.59
C GLY A 384 7.14 18.42 1.20
N TRP A 385 6.96 18.73 -0.09
CA TRP A 385 6.56 20.07 -0.54
C TRP A 385 5.43 20.08 -1.58
N LEU A 386 5.59 19.40 -2.72
CA LEU A 386 4.60 19.49 -3.82
C LEU A 386 3.20 19.03 -3.40
N LEU A 387 3.11 17.89 -2.71
CA LEU A 387 1.82 17.31 -2.35
C LEU A 387 1.05 18.12 -1.29
N ARG A 388 1.64 19.20 -0.73
CA ARG A 388 0.87 20.18 0.05
C ARG A 388 -0.20 20.90 -0.78
N PHE A 389 -0.04 20.96 -2.10
CA PHE A 389 -0.97 21.64 -2.99
C PHE A 389 -1.84 20.66 -3.78
N ARG A 390 -3.15 20.92 -3.81
CA ARG A 390 -4.15 20.05 -4.46
C ARG A 390 -3.89 19.81 -5.95
N ILE A 391 -3.30 20.78 -6.65
CA ILE A 391 -2.95 20.64 -8.07
C ILE A 391 -1.93 19.52 -8.30
N PHE A 392 -0.92 19.41 -7.43
CA PHE A 392 0.09 18.36 -7.53
C PHE A 392 -0.48 17.00 -7.13
N HIS A 393 -1.41 16.94 -6.16
CA HIS A 393 -2.17 15.71 -5.91
C HIS A 393 -2.87 15.19 -7.18
N ARG A 394 -3.63 16.05 -7.87
CA ARG A 394 -4.29 15.68 -9.12
C ARG A 394 -3.29 15.22 -10.19
N PHE A 395 -2.18 15.92 -10.32
CA PHE A 395 -1.12 15.58 -11.27
C PHE A 395 -0.50 14.21 -11.00
N PHE A 396 -0.01 13.95 -9.79
CA PHE A 396 0.62 12.68 -9.45
C PHE A 396 -0.37 11.51 -9.44
N ASN A 397 -1.62 11.73 -9.03
CA ASN A 397 -2.67 10.73 -9.14
C ASN A 397 -2.94 10.38 -10.62
N TYR A 398 -3.00 11.37 -11.50
CA TYR A 398 -3.17 11.16 -12.94
C TYR A 398 -2.01 10.34 -13.53
N LEU A 399 -0.77 10.73 -13.22
CA LEU A 399 0.42 10.00 -13.68
C LEU A 399 0.42 8.53 -13.23
N LEU A 400 0.17 8.27 -11.94
CA LEU A 400 0.17 6.89 -11.45
C LEU A 400 -0.98 6.08 -12.04
N ARG A 401 -2.18 6.65 -12.18
CA ARG A 401 -3.32 5.96 -12.81
C ARG A 401 -3.02 5.58 -14.26
N ILE A 402 -2.35 6.47 -15.00
CA ILE A 402 -1.90 6.17 -16.36
C ILE A 402 -0.85 5.07 -16.38
N ALA A 403 0.17 5.17 -15.54
CA ALA A 403 1.24 4.17 -15.47
C ALA A 403 0.68 2.77 -15.15
N VAL A 404 -0.22 2.69 -14.16
CA VAL A 404 -0.92 1.44 -13.80
C VAL A 404 -1.78 0.94 -14.96
N LYS A 405 -2.56 1.82 -15.60
CA LYS A 405 -3.40 1.43 -16.75
C LYS A 405 -2.54 0.87 -17.89
N GLN A 406 -1.42 1.50 -18.22
CA GLN A 406 -0.48 1.00 -19.23
C GLN A 406 0.12 -0.34 -18.84
N ALA A 407 0.52 -0.52 -17.57
CA ALA A 407 1.05 -1.79 -17.08
C ALA A 407 0.04 -2.93 -17.20
N LEU A 408 -1.25 -2.64 -17.05
CA LEU A 408 -2.34 -3.61 -17.22
C LEU A 408 -2.67 -3.87 -18.68
N ASP A 409 -2.82 -2.82 -19.49
CA ASP A 409 -3.19 -2.92 -20.90
C ASP A 409 -2.08 -3.54 -21.76
N SER A 410 -0.81 -3.36 -21.36
CA SER A 410 0.39 -3.83 -22.07
C SER A 410 1.21 -4.82 -21.23
N LYS A 411 0.54 -5.68 -20.45
CA LYS A 411 1.19 -6.57 -19.48
C LYS A 411 2.28 -7.44 -20.12
N GLU A 412 2.01 -8.07 -21.25
CA GLU A 412 2.96 -8.95 -21.96
C GLU A 412 4.21 -8.20 -22.41
N TYR A 413 4.07 -6.91 -22.75
CA TYR A 413 5.21 -6.07 -23.10
C TYR A 413 6.16 -5.89 -21.90
N TYR A 414 5.65 -5.57 -20.72
CA TYR A 414 6.47 -5.39 -19.52
C TYR A 414 7.11 -6.70 -19.07
N GLU A 415 6.38 -7.81 -19.15
CA GLU A 415 6.95 -9.14 -18.88
C GLU A 415 8.08 -9.46 -19.85
N GLY A 416 7.87 -9.29 -21.16
CA GLY A 416 8.90 -9.50 -22.17
C GLY A 416 10.11 -8.56 -22.02
N TYR A 417 9.89 -7.30 -21.63
CA TYR A 417 10.96 -6.36 -21.30
C TYR A 417 11.80 -6.87 -20.12
N LEU A 418 11.15 -7.28 -19.03
CA LEU A 418 11.83 -7.79 -17.84
C LEU A 418 12.63 -9.07 -18.12
N VAL A 419 12.10 -9.97 -18.96
CA VAL A 419 12.81 -11.18 -19.40
C VAL A 419 14.09 -10.84 -20.14
N ARG A 420 14.00 -9.94 -21.15
CA ARG A 420 15.17 -9.54 -21.95
C ARG A 420 16.19 -8.76 -21.14
N TYR A 421 15.74 -7.78 -20.36
CA TYR A 421 16.63 -6.90 -19.59
C TYR A 421 17.35 -7.62 -18.45
N HIS A 422 16.77 -8.71 -17.93
CA HIS A 422 17.37 -9.52 -16.87
C HIS A 422 17.89 -10.88 -17.32
N ASN A 423 17.98 -11.13 -18.62
CA ASN A 423 18.50 -12.37 -19.21
C ASN A 423 17.87 -13.63 -18.58
N ILE A 424 16.55 -13.65 -18.43
CA ILE A 424 15.83 -14.76 -17.80
C ILE A 424 15.63 -15.86 -18.83
N THR A 425 16.21 -17.03 -18.58
CA THR A 425 16.15 -18.17 -19.49
C THR A 425 14.96 -19.11 -19.23
N ASN A 426 14.33 -19.03 -18.06
CA ASN A 426 13.16 -19.82 -17.67
C ASN A 426 12.07 -18.88 -17.10
N VAL A 427 10.99 -18.67 -17.86
CA VAL A 427 9.89 -17.72 -17.53
C VAL A 427 8.66 -18.44 -17.03
#